data_AF-A0A7S0GWU8-F1
#
_entry.id   AF-A0A7S0GWU8-F1
#
_cell.length_a   1.000
_cell.length_b   1.000
_cell.length_c   1.000
_cell.angle_alpha   90.00
_cell.angle_beta   90.00
_cell.angle_gamma   90.00
#
_symmetry.space_group_name_H-M   'P 1'
#
loop_
_entity.id
_entity.type
_entity.pdbx_description
1 polymer ?
#
loop_
_entity_poly.entity_id
_entity_poly.type
_entity_poly.pdbx_seq_one_letter_code
_entity_poly.pdbx_strand_id
1 'polypeptide(L)'
;KILWPRDPIQKLATYYSFPSWVVSKFVSQFGINQSAKLCRILNLRGPVTVRTNTLFLSREDMQETLKKANISTTPTRISPWGLILDQGRPKGGAIHLPAIRDGLMELQDEGSQLIALSTEWNESKGPVLDYCAGSGGKTLALATMAIKLHPNQSTPSILAWEPMESRRRHLTQRLTDLNLTDSIHILDSLDKVESKFGQMGCTLVDAPCSSSGTLRRHPQLRWNLNSEECEKLYPKLQREILANASFTVKPNGTLVYATCSIFREENEEVANWFDREFGDKFDPWPHSLQLQSNSAHHASCDSMTSTASHFTTLTPHDHGTDGFFIARWRRKAG
;
A
#
# COMPACT_ATOMS: atom_id res chain seq x y z
N LYS A 1 2.97 43.19 -10.47
CA LYS A 1 3.37 42.56 -9.20
C LYS A 1 2.30 41.53 -8.85
N ILE A 2 2.65 40.26 -8.65
CA ILE A 2 1.69 39.28 -8.11
C ILE A 2 1.44 39.63 -6.65
N LEU A 3 0.18 39.88 -6.28
CA LEU A 3 -0.22 40.08 -4.89
C LEU A 3 -0.35 38.70 -4.25
N TRP A 4 0.66 38.32 -3.47
CA TRP A 4 0.66 37.04 -2.75
C TRP A 4 -0.27 37.11 -1.52
N PRO A 5 -1.02 36.04 -1.22
CA PRO A 5 -1.78 35.94 0.03
C PRO A 5 -0.86 36.12 1.26
N ARG A 6 -1.38 36.78 2.29
CA ARG A 6 -0.68 36.93 3.58
C ARG A 6 -0.81 35.70 4.46
N ASP A 7 -1.96 35.03 4.39
CA ASP A 7 -2.21 33.79 5.11
C ASP A 7 -1.25 32.68 4.59
N PRO A 8 -0.47 32.01 5.46
CA PRO A 8 0.50 31.01 5.04
C PRO A 8 -0.12 29.83 4.27
N ILE A 9 -1.33 29.40 4.64
CA ILE A 9 -2.01 28.27 3.99
C ILE A 9 -2.42 28.67 2.57
N GLN A 10 -3.09 29.81 2.41
CA GLN A 10 -3.45 30.34 1.09
C GLN A 10 -2.21 30.62 0.23
N LYS A 11 -1.13 31.10 0.83
CA LYS A 11 0.13 31.34 0.12
C LYS A 11 0.73 30.05 -0.43
N LEU A 12 0.79 28.98 0.37
CA LEU A 12 1.24 27.67 -0.09
C LEU A 12 0.31 27.06 -1.15
N ALA A 13 -1.01 27.14 -0.92
CA ALA A 13 -2.02 26.67 -1.86
C ALA A 13 -1.90 27.34 -3.23
N THR A 14 -1.73 28.67 -3.23
CA THR A 14 -1.53 29.45 -4.46
C THR A 14 -0.21 29.12 -5.13
N TYR A 15 0.89 29.05 -4.37
CA TYR A 15 2.23 28.83 -4.93
C TYR A 15 2.39 27.43 -5.54
N TYR A 16 1.84 26.41 -4.91
CA TYR A 16 1.98 25.01 -5.33
C TYR A 16 0.75 24.47 -6.10
N SER A 17 -0.24 25.31 -6.38
CA SER A 17 -1.47 24.93 -7.09
C SER A 17 -2.19 23.75 -6.43
N PHE A 18 -2.64 23.96 -5.19
CA PHE A 18 -3.49 23.02 -4.45
C PHE A 18 -4.76 23.72 -3.96
N PRO A 19 -5.89 23.01 -3.75
CA PRO A 19 -7.01 23.57 -3.02
C PRO A 19 -6.59 23.96 -1.60
N SER A 20 -7.04 25.12 -1.12
CA SER A 20 -6.68 25.63 0.21
C SER A 20 -7.03 24.66 1.34
N TRP A 21 -8.14 23.92 1.21
CA TRP A 21 -8.56 22.95 2.23
C TRP A 21 -7.58 21.76 2.32
N VAL A 22 -7.03 21.29 1.19
CA VAL A 22 -6.02 20.22 1.17
C VAL A 22 -4.75 20.68 1.87
N VAL A 23 -4.31 21.91 1.57
CA VAL A 23 -3.12 22.50 2.24
C VAL A 23 -3.39 22.70 3.73
N SER A 24 -4.59 23.12 4.11
CA SER A 24 -4.98 23.22 5.52
C SER A 24 -4.83 21.88 6.24
N LYS A 25 -5.26 20.77 5.62
CA LYS A 25 -5.04 19.42 6.17
C LYS A 25 -3.57 19.10 6.31
N PHE A 26 -2.77 19.30 5.25
CA PHE A 26 -1.32 19.06 5.34
C PHE A 26 -0.65 19.88 6.44
N VAL A 27 -1.04 21.15 6.63
CA VAL A 27 -0.48 22.03 7.66
C VAL A 27 -0.91 21.59 9.06
N SER A 28 -2.16 21.15 9.23
CA SER A 28 -2.63 20.61 10.51
C SER A 28 -1.92 19.32 10.92
N GLN A 29 -1.55 18.47 9.95
CA GLN A 29 -0.93 17.16 10.21
C GLN A 29 0.61 17.24 10.33
N PHE A 30 1.27 17.98 9.43
CA PHE A 30 2.73 17.95 9.29
C PHE A 30 3.41 19.28 9.70
N GLY A 31 2.62 20.32 9.96
CA GLY A 31 3.14 21.67 10.18
C GLY A 31 3.63 22.34 8.91
N ILE A 32 3.62 23.68 8.90
CA ILE A 32 3.82 24.52 7.70
C ILE A 32 5.06 24.17 6.86
N ASN A 33 6.19 23.88 7.52
CA ASN A 33 7.46 23.62 6.84
C ASN A 33 7.46 22.28 6.10
N GLN A 34 6.91 21.21 6.72
CA GLN A 34 6.83 19.91 6.06
C GLN A 34 5.74 19.90 4.99
N SER A 35 4.62 20.58 5.22
CA SER A 35 3.60 20.75 4.19
C SER A 35 4.15 21.45 2.95
N ALA A 36 5.02 22.46 3.11
CA ALA A 36 5.68 23.10 1.97
C ALA A 36 6.57 22.11 1.18
N LYS A 37 7.33 21.25 1.87
CA LYS A 37 8.13 20.19 1.21
C LYS A 37 7.23 19.17 0.52
N LEU A 38 6.14 18.77 1.16
CA LEU A 38 5.15 17.85 0.62
C LEU A 38 4.49 18.43 -0.65
N CYS A 39 3.99 19.66 -0.60
CA CYS A 39 3.42 20.34 -1.77
C CYS A 39 4.44 20.48 -2.92
N ARG A 40 5.72 20.74 -2.59
CA ARG A 40 6.79 20.76 -3.60
C ARG A 40 7.00 19.41 -4.25
N ILE A 41 7.21 18.34 -3.47
CA ILE A 41 7.50 17.00 -4.00
C ILE A 41 6.30 16.43 -4.78
N LEU A 42 5.08 16.76 -4.36
CA LEU A 42 3.85 16.33 -5.05
C LEU A 42 3.66 16.99 -6.43
N ASN A 43 4.37 18.10 -6.70
CA ASN A 43 4.41 18.73 -8.02
C ASN A 43 5.56 18.23 -8.91
N LEU A 44 6.46 17.41 -8.38
CA LEU A 44 7.50 16.77 -9.17
C LEU A 44 6.99 15.44 -9.74
N ARG A 45 7.58 14.99 -10.85
CA ARG A 45 7.27 13.66 -11.39
C ARG A 45 7.73 12.59 -10.40
N GLY A 46 6.83 11.69 -10.03
CA GLY A 46 7.20 10.52 -9.24
C GLY A 46 8.11 9.55 -9.99
N PRO A 47 8.97 8.79 -9.30
CA PRO A 47 9.80 7.74 -9.90
C PRO A 47 8.93 6.67 -10.56
N VAL A 48 9.37 6.10 -11.67
CA VAL A 48 8.70 4.94 -12.28
C VAL A 48 9.27 3.70 -11.62
N THR A 49 8.54 3.16 -10.66
CA THR A 49 8.94 1.99 -9.90
C THR A 49 8.23 0.76 -10.44
N VAL A 50 9.00 -0.32 -10.58
CA VAL A 50 8.50 -1.65 -10.89
C VAL A 50 8.80 -2.61 -9.73
N ARG A 51 7.97 -3.64 -9.56
CA ARG A 51 8.25 -4.79 -8.72
C ARG A 51 8.66 -5.96 -9.60
N THR A 52 9.82 -6.54 -9.38
CA THR A 52 10.20 -7.80 -10.02
C THR A 52 9.30 -8.93 -9.48
N ASN A 53 8.73 -9.72 -10.37
CA ASN A 53 8.03 -10.94 -9.99
C ASN A 53 9.06 -12.01 -9.66
N THR A 54 9.37 -12.13 -8.38
CA THR A 54 10.51 -12.93 -8.00
C THR A 54 10.28 -14.44 -8.05
N LEU A 55 9.06 -14.88 -8.35
CA LEU A 55 8.77 -16.27 -8.73
C LEU A 55 9.56 -16.72 -9.96
N PHE A 56 9.83 -15.79 -10.88
CA PHE A 56 10.48 -16.09 -12.15
C PHE A 56 11.95 -15.66 -12.19
N LEU A 57 12.28 -14.49 -11.61
CA LEU A 57 13.62 -13.91 -11.69
C LEU A 57 14.04 -13.22 -10.39
N SER A 58 15.33 -13.26 -10.05
CA SER A 58 15.84 -12.39 -8.98
C SER A 58 15.75 -10.91 -9.39
N ARG A 59 15.81 -9.99 -8.41
CA ARG A 59 15.82 -8.54 -8.71
C ARG A 59 17.04 -8.18 -9.54
N GLU A 60 18.16 -8.82 -9.25
CA GLU A 60 19.46 -8.66 -9.90
C GLU A 60 19.42 -9.17 -11.35
N ASP A 61 18.81 -10.35 -11.59
CA ASP A 61 18.62 -10.87 -12.96
C ASP A 61 17.65 -10.02 -13.78
N MET A 62 16.61 -9.46 -13.14
CA MET A 62 15.71 -8.52 -13.79
C MET A 62 16.44 -7.22 -14.18
N GLN A 63 17.31 -6.70 -13.31
CA GLN A 63 18.12 -5.52 -13.61
C GLN A 63 19.02 -5.77 -14.83
N GLU A 64 19.68 -6.93 -14.92
CA GLU A 64 20.49 -7.29 -16.10
C GLU A 64 19.62 -7.51 -17.36
N THR A 65 18.41 -8.04 -17.21
CA THR A 65 17.43 -8.18 -18.31
C THR A 65 17.02 -6.81 -18.87
N LEU A 66 16.71 -5.85 -18.00
CA LEU A 66 16.36 -4.49 -18.40
C LEU A 66 17.55 -3.74 -19.01
N LYS A 67 18.75 -3.95 -18.48
CA LYS A 67 19.98 -3.38 -19.03
C LYS A 67 20.26 -3.87 -20.46
N LYS A 68 20.05 -5.15 -20.76
CA LYS A 68 20.12 -5.70 -22.14
C LYS A 68 19.09 -5.06 -23.08
N ALA A 69 17.96 -4.59 -22.54
CA ALA A 69 16.95 -3.82 -23.26
C ALA A 69 17.25 -2.30 -23.28
N ASN A 70 18.45 -1.87 -22.89
CA ASN A 70 18.88 -0.46 -22.78
C ASN A 70 18.07 0.38 -21.77
N ILE A 71 17.53 -0.26 -20.72
CA ILE A 71 16.78 0.39 -19.64
C ILE A 71 17.66 0.36 -18.39
N SER A 72 18.14 1.54 -17.98
CA SER A 72 18.92 1.67 -16.74
C SER A 72 17.97 1.67 -15.55
N THR A 73 18.36 0.95 -14.49
CA THR A 73 17.58 0.88 -13.26
C THR A 73 18.44 0.95 -12.02
N THR A 74 17.86 1.51 -10.97
CA THR A 74 18.41 1.55 -9.61
C THR A 74 17.52 0.74 -8.67
N PRO A 75 18.07 -0.12 -7.78
CA PRO A 75 17.28 -0.80 -6.76
C PRO A 75 16.51 0.17 -5.87
N THR A 76 15.29 -0.21 -5.48
CA THR A 76 14.53 0.52 -4.46
C THR A 76 15.25 0.49 -3.11
N ARG A 77 15.03 1.51 -2.27
CA ARG A 77 15.82 1.72 -1.05
C ARG A 77 15.45 0.73 0.06
N ILE A 78 14.18 0.36 0.14
CA ILE A 78 13.56 -0.40 1.23
C ILE A 78 13.03 -1.73 0.69
N SER A 79 12.29 -1.72 -0.42
CA SER A 79 11.76 -2.97 -0.99
C SER A 79 12.89 -3.82 -1.58
N PRO A 80 12.97 -5.13 -1.25
CA PRO A 80 13.93 -6.06 -1.85
C PRO A 80 13.55 -6.48 -3.28
N TRP A 81 12.37 -6.11 -3.78
CA TRP A 81 11.87 -6.53 -5.09
C TRP A 81 11.89 -5.41 -6.13
N GLY A 82 11.97 -4.16 -5.67
CA GLY A 82 11.71 -3.02 -6.53
C GLY A 82 12.93 -2.57 -7.33
N LEU A 83 12.66 -2.07 -8.53
CA LEU A 83 13.60 -1.34 -9.36
C LEU A 83 12.97 0.00 -9.78
N ILE A 84 13.76 1.05 -9.81
CA ILE A 84 13.39 2.38 -10.30
C ILE A 84 13.96 2.52 -11.71
N LEU A 85 13.14 2.90 -12.69
CA LEU A 85 13.61 3.18 -14.04
C LEU A 85 14.25 4.58 -14.08
N ASP A 86 15.57 4.66 -14.26
CA ASP A 86 16.34 5.92 -14.12
C ASP A 86 15.92 6.98 -15.14
N GLN A 87 15.50 6.53 -16.33
CA GLN A 87 15.06 7.40 -17.43
C GLN A 87 13.56 7.72 -17.36
N GLY A 88 12.86 7.26 -16.31
CA GLY A 88 11.42 7.38 -16.17
C GLY A 88 10.64 6.43 -17.08
N ARG A 89 9.50 6.89 -17.61
CA ARG A 89 8.61 6.05 -18.41
C ARG A 89 9.25 5.79 -19.79
N PRO A 90 9.45 4.52 -20.21
CA PRO A 90 9.98 4.20 -21.53
C PRO A 90 9.14 4.82 -22.66
N LYS A 91 9.79 5.09 -23.81
CA LYS A 91 9.08 5.51 -25.02
C LYS A 91 8.06 4.43 -25.41
N GLY A 92 6.84 4.84 -25.73
CA GLY A 92 5.70 3.93 -25.94
C GLY A 92 4.93 3.58 -24.67
N GLY A 93 5.55 3.71 -23.48
CA GLY A 93 4.93 3.46 -22.19
C GLY A 93 5.40 2.15 -21.56
N ALA A 94 5.61 2.16 -20.23
CA ALA A 94 6.15 1.01 -19.50
C ALA A 94 5.33 -0.28 -19.66
N ILE A 95 4.01 -0.20 -19.87
CA ILE A 95 3.16 -1.38 -20.07
C ILE A 95 3.54 -2.22 -21.31
N HIS A 96 4.26 -1.64 -22.28
CA HIS A 96 4.71 -2.33 -23.48
C HIS A 96 6.06 -3.03 -23.32
N LEU A 97 6.69 -2.95 -22.15
CA LEU A 97 7.90 -3.70 -21.89
C LEU A 97 7.56 -5.20 -21.90
N PRO A 98 8.32 -6.04 -22.65
CA PRO A 98 8.11 -7.49 -22.66
C PRO A 98 8.06 -8.08 -21.25
N ALA A 99 8.94 -7.64 -20.34
CA ALA A 99 8.95 -8.09 -18.96
C ALA A 99 7.66 -7.79 -18.17
N ILE A 100 6.89 -6.73 -18.51
CA ILE A 100 5.57 -6.49 -17.91
C ILE A 100 4.51 -7.36 -18.55
N ARG A 101 4.51 -7.46 -19.88
CA ARG A 101 3.56 -8.30 -20.62
C ARG A 101 3.68 -9.77 -20.24
N ASP A 102 4.91 -10.25 -20.10
CA ASP A 102 5.25 -11.64 -19.78
C ASP A 102 5.18 -11.89 -18.26
N GLY A 103 4.73 -10.91 -17.48
CA GLY A 103 4.47 -11.05 -16.05
C GLY A 103 5.72 -11.21 -15.16
N LEU A 104 6.90 -10.94 -15.72
CA LEU A 104 8.18 -10.96 -15.01
C LEU A 104 8.36 -9.76 -14.08
N MET A 105 7.63 -8.66 -14.31
CA MET A 105 7.59 -7.51 -13.41
C MET A 105 6.26 -6.75 -13.50
N GLU A 106 6.00 -5.88 -12.54
CA GLU A 106 4.79 -5.08 -12.45
C GLU A 106 5.09 -3.61 -12.22
N LEU A 107 4.29 -2.70 -12.79
CA LEU A 107 4.32 -1.30 -12.36
C LEU A 107 3.70 -1.18 -10.98
N GLN A 108 4.52 -0.87 -9.97
CA GLN A 108 4.07 -0.76 -8.59
C GLN A 108 5.01 0.15 -7.80
N ASP A 109 4.46 1.17 -7.16
CA ASP A 109 5.21 2.03 -6.24
C ASP A 109 5.84 1.20 -5.11
N GLU A 110 7.03 1.60 -4.67
CA GLU A 110 7.74 0.94 -3.58
C GLU A 110 6.88 0.85 -2.31
N GLY A 111 6.16 1.91 -1.92
CA GLY A 111 5.29 1.89 -0.74
C GLY A 111 4.17 0.84 -0.84
N SER A 112 3.63 0.61 -2.04
CA SER A 112 2.66 -0.44 -2.31
C SER A 112 3.26 -1.85 -2.20
N GLN A 113 4.56 -2.00 -2.50
CA GLN A 113 5.29 -3.26 -2.26
C GLN A 113 5.51 -3.49 -0.76
N LEU A 114 5.83 -2.43 -0.01
CA LEU A 114 6.02 -2.49 1.45
C LEU A 114 4.77 -2.93 2.21
N ILE A 115 3.57 -2.61 1.71
CA ILE A 115 2.32 -3.12 2.29
C ILE A 115 2.32 -4.65 2.36
N ALA A 116 2.66 -5.34 1.26
CA ALA A 116 2.71 -6.80 1.27
C ALA A 116 3.81 -7.34 2.20
N LEU A 117 4.98 -6.71 2.21
CA LEU A 117 6.08 -7.07 3.12
C LEU A 117 5.72 -6.89 4.59
N SER A 118 4.94 -5.86 4.93
CA SER A 118 4.51 -5.56 6.29
C SER A 118 3.63 -6.65 6.91
N THR A 119 3.02 -7.50 6.07
CA THR A 119 2.28 -8.68 6.55
C THR A 119 3.19 -9.66 7.29
N GLU A 120 4.48 -9.70 6.92
CA GLU A 120 5.44 -10.73 7.34
C GLU A 120 4.85 -12.14 7.25
N TRP A 121 3.92 -12.35 6.32
CA TRP A 121 3.21 -13.60 6.20
C TRP A 121 4.07 -14.65 5.49
N ASN A 122 3.89 -15.90 5.90
CA ASN A 122 4.35 -17.07 5.18
C ASN A 122 3.30 -18.17 5.36
N GLU A 123 3.33 -19.16 4.48
CA GLU A 123 2.32 -20.23 4.42
C GLU A 123 2.21 -21.08 5.70
N SER A 124 3.27 -21.18 6.52
CA SER A 124 3.21 -21.89 7.81
C SER A 124 2.22 -21.22 8.79
N LYS A 125 1.90 -19.94 8.57
CA LYS A 125 0.87 -19.22 9.34
C LYS A 125 -0.55 -19.57 8.89
N GLY A 126 -0.73 -20.38 7.85
CA GLY A 126 -2.02 -20.72 7.24
C GLY A 126 -2.40 -19.77 6.10
N PRO A 127 -3.62 -19.89 5.54
CA PRO A 127 -4.07 -19.13 4.38
C PRO A 127 -3.98 -17.62 4.58
N VAL A 128 -3.80 -16.88 3.48
CA VAL A 128 -3.84 -15.41 3.49
C VAL A 128 -4.99 -14.90 2.64
N LEU A 129 -5.67 -13.86 3.12
CA LEU A 129 -6.72 -13.16 2.39
C LEU A 129 -6.28 -11.75 2.04
N ASP A 130 -6.25 -11.42 0.75
CA ASP A 130 -6.28 -10.07 0.23
C ASP A 130 -7.75 -9.62 0.14
N TYR A 131 -8.21 -8.87 1.14
CA TYR A 131 -9.61 -8.50 1.35
C TYR A 131 -10.07 -7.42 0.35
N CYS A 132 -9.15 -6.69 -0.28
CA CYS A 132 -9.49 -5.65 -1.26
C CYS A 132 -8.56 -5.79 -2.46
N ALA A 133 -8.62 -6.95 -3.11
CA ALA A 133 -7.58 -7.39 -4.04
C ALA A 133 -7.39 -6.47 -5.26
N GLY A 134 -8.44 -5.78 -5.72
CA GLY A 134 -8.32 -4.80 -6.80
C GLY A 134 -7.78 -5.42 -8.09
N SER A 135 -6.65 -4.89 -8.56
CA SER A 135 -5.91 -5.41 -9.73
C SER A 135 -5.00 -6.61 -9.42
N GLY A 136 -4.95 -7.04 -8.16
CA GLY A 136 -4.20 -8.20 -7.66
C GLY A 136 -2.69 -7.99 -7.54
N GLY A 137 -2.20 -6.75 -7.61
CA GLY A 137 -0.77 -6.47 -7.43
C GLY A 137 -0.27 -6.97 -6.07
N LYS A 138 -0.98 -6.69 -4.98
CA LYS A 138 -0.61 -7.15 -3.63
C LYS A 138 -0.81 -8.67 -3.46
N THR A 139 -1.89 -9.21 -4.00
CA THR A 139 -2.12 -10.66 -4.10
C THR A 139 -0.91 -11.39 -4.72
N LEU A 140 -0.39 -10.89 -5.84
CA LEU A 140 0.79 -11.47 -6.49
C LEU A 140 2.08 -11.31 -5.66
N ALA A 141 2.21 -10.25 -4.86
CA ALA A 141 3.34 -10.11 -3.94
C ALA A 141 3.27 -11.15 -2.83
N LEU A 142 2.07 -11.38 -2.27
CA LEU A 142 1.85 -12.43 -1.27
C LEU A 142 2.19 -13.81 -1.85
N ALA A 143 1.80 -14.09 -3.10
CA ALA A 143 2.19 -15.32 -3.80
C ALA A 143 3.70 -15.46 -3.96
N THR A 144 4.35 -14.37 -4.34
CA THR A 144 5.82 -14.32 -4.45
C THR A 144 6.50 -14.59 -3.12
N MET A 145 5.94 -14.10 -2.00
CA MET A 145 6.46 -14.34 -0.65
C MET A 145 6.32 -15.80 -0.22
N ALA A 146 5.18 -16.44 -0.49
CA ALA A 146 4.94 -17.83 -0.09
C ALA A 146 5.83 -18.82 -0.84
N ILE A 147 5.72 -18.84 -2.17
CA ILE A 147 6.30 -19.89 -3.02
C ILE A 147 7.84 -19.92 -2.90
N LYS A 148 8.48 -18.76 -2.67
CA LYS A 148 9.94 -18.71 -2.47
C LYS A 148 10.42 -19.34 -1.17
N LEU A 149 9.64 -19.24 -0.11
CA LEU A 149 10.06 -19.74 1.20
C LEU A 149 10.03 -21.27 1.25
N HIS A 150 9.18 -21.91 0.42
CA HIS A 150 8.96 -23.35 0.47
C HIS A 150 8.55 -23.95 -0.89
N PRO A 151 9.46 -24.02 -1.88
CA PRO A 151 9.16 -24.52 -3.23
C PRO A 151 8.68 -26.00 -3.29
N ASN A 152 8.80 -26.75 -2.20
CA ASN A 152 8.48 -28.18 -2.12
C ASN A 152 7.36 -28.53 -1.11
N GLN A 153 6.60 -27.54 -0.64
CA GLN A 153 5.45 -27.75 0.26
C GLN A 153 4.11 -27.58 -0.46
N SER A 154 3.02 -27.91 0.23
CA SER A 154 1.65 -27.79 -0.27
C SER A 154 1.39 -26.40 -0.84
N THR A 155 0.71 -26.33 -1.99
CA THR A 155 0.38 -25.07 -2.66
C THR A 155 -0.24 -24.06 -1.68
N PRO A 156 0.35 -22.87 -1.50
CA PRO A 156 -0.16 -21.89 -0.54
C PRO A 156 -1.57 -21.46 -0.92
N SER A 157 -2.50 -21.43 0.05
CA SER A 157 -3.86 -20.93 -0.19
C SER A 157 -3.88 -19.41 -0.04
N ILE A 158 -3.82 -18.71 -1.17
CA ILE A 158 -3.93 -17.26 -1.24
C ILE A 158 -5.33 -16.94 -1.77
N LEU A 159 -6.08 -16.17 -1.01
CA LEU A 159 -7.45 -15.81 -1.33
C LEU A 159 -7.47 -14.33 -1.72
N ALA A 160 -8.14 -13.99 -2.81
CA ALA A 160 -8.26 -12.63 -3.30
C ALA A 160 -9.73 -12.29 -3.44
N TRP A 161 -10.27 -11.48 -2.53
CA TRP A 161 -11.65 -11.04 -2.61
C TRP A 161 -11.75 -9.73 -3.40
N GLU A 162 -12.58 -9.74 -4.44
CA GLU A 162 -12.84 -8.57 -5.28
C GLU A 162 -14.32 -8.60 -5.71
N PRO A 163 -15.18 -7.70 -5.20
CA PRO A 163 -16.61 -7.74 -5.46
C PRO A 163 -17.01 -7.33 -6.88
N MET A 164 -16.16 -6.60 -7.63
CA MET A 164 -16.45 -6.18 -9.00
C MET A 164 -16.08 -7.25 -10.03
N GLU A 165 -17.07 -7.75 -10.77
CA GLU A 165 -16.89 -8.81 -11.77
C GLU A 165 -15.86 -8.45 -12.86
N SER A 166 -15.86 -7.20 -13.34
CA SER A 166 -14.90 -6.74 -14.36
C SER A 166 -13.46 -6.81 -13.87
N ARG A 167 -13.20 -6.48 -12.59
CA ARG A 167 -11.88 -6.57 -11.97
C ARG A 167 -11.48 -8.01 -11.72
N ARG A 168 -12.42 -8.85 -11.25
CA ARG A 168 -12.20 -10.30 -11.13
C ARG A 168 -11.79 -10.91 -12.47
N ARG A 169 -12.52 -10.65 -13.56
CA ARG A 169 -12.18 -11.16 -14.90
C ARG A 169 -10.76 -10.78 -15.32
N HIS A 170 -10.36 -9.53 -15.09
CA HIS A 170 -9.00 -9.08 -15.38
C HIS A 170 -7.96 -9.79 -14.51
N LEU A 171 -8.23 -9.97 -13.21
CA LEU A 171 -7.36 -10.71 -12.31
C LEU A 171 -7.26 -12.18 -12.72
N THR A 172 -8.38 -12.84 -13.06
CA THR A 172 -8.39 -14.24 -13.52
C THR A 172 -7.53 -14.43 -14.75
N GLN A 173 -7.71 -13.60 -15.79
CA GLN A 173 -6.90 -13.68 -17.00
C GLN A 173 -5.40 -13.59 -16.68
N ARG A 174 -5.05 -12.61 -15.85
CA ARG A 174 -3.69 -12.37 -15.42
C ARG A 174 -3.08 -13.57 -14.65
N LEU A 175 -3.85 -14.22 -13.79
CA LEU A 175 -3.39 -15.42 -13.07
C LEU A 175 -3.21 -16.61 -14.00
N THR A 176 -4.10 -16.78 -14.98
CA THR A 176 -3.98 -17.81 -16.03
C THR A 176 -2.71 -17.60 -16.84
N ASP A 177 -2.42 -16.38 -17.28
CA ASP A 177 -1.22 -16.05 -18.05
C ASP A 177 0.07 -16.37 -17.27
N LEU A 178 0.01 -16.33 -15.94
CA LEU A 178 1.12 -16.61 -15.03
C LEU A 178 1.16 -18.05 -14.51
N ASN A 179 0.19 -18.90 -14.86
CA ASN A 179 0.00 -20.25 -14.30
C ASN A 179 -0.10 -20.26 -12.76
N LEU A 180 -0.82 -19.29 -12.18
CA LEU A 180 -0.99 -19.15 -10.71
C LEU A 180 -2.40 -19.49 -10.21
N THR A 181 -3.26 -20.04 -11.07
CA THR A 181 -4.66 -20.36 -10.73
C THR A 181 -4.83 -21.43 -9.65
N ASP A 182 -3.81 -22.28 -9.44
CA ASP A 182 -3.83 -23.29 -8.39
C ASP A 182 -3.44 -22.74 -7.01
N SER A 183 -2.68 -21.63 -6.98
CA SER A 183 -2.22 -20.99 -5.73
C SER A 183 -3.10 -19.84 -5.26
N ILE A 184 -3.76 -19.16 -6.20
CA ILE A 184 -4.55 -17.96 -5.91
C ILE A 184 -6.02 -18.21 -6.26
N HIS A 185 -6.87 -18.19 -5.24
CA HIS A 185 -8.31 -18.32 -5.35
C HIS A 185 -8.96 -16.94 -5.38
N ILE A 186 -9.51 -16.54 -6.53
CA ILE A 186 -10.29 -15.32 -6.64
C ILE A 186 -11.71 -15.60 -6.13
N LEU A 187 -12.18 -14.75 -5.23
CA LEU A 187 -13.48 -14.84 -4.57
C LEU A 187 -14.38 -13.69 -4.99
N ASP A 188 -15.65 -14.00 -5.26
CA ASP A 188 -16.73 -13.03 -5.46
C ASP A 188 -17.53 -12.78 -4.17
N SER A 189 -17.61 -13.78 -3.29
CA SER A 189 -18.18 -13.70 -1.94
C SER A 189 -17.22 -14.27 -0.90
N LEU A 190 -17.35 -13.77 0.33
CA LEU A 190 -16.68 -14.34 1.52
C LEU A 190 -17.51 -15.45 2.18
N ASP A 191 -18.71 -15.73 1.65
CA ASP A 191 -19.54 -16.85 2.11
C ASP A 191 -18.77 -18.17 2.00
N LYS A 192 -18.84 -18.98 3.06
CA LYS A 192 -18.19 -20.30 3.12
C LYS A 192 -16.67 -20.28 3.08
N VAL A 193 -16.01 -19.12 3.04
CA VAL A 193 -14.53 -19.02 3.08
C VAL A 193 -13.98 -19.75 4.29
N GLU A 194 -14.53 -19.48 5.48
CA GLU A 194 -14.11 -20.16 6.70
C GLU A 194 -14.34 -21.68 6.65
N SER A 195 -15.46 -22.14 6.10
CA SER A 195 -15.73 -23.58 5.99
C SER A 195 -14.83 -24.31 4.98
N LYS A 196 -14.35 -23.60 3.95
CA LYS A 196 -13.55 -24.18 2.86
C LYS A 196 -12.05 -24.09 3.11
N PHE A 197 -11.60 -22.98 3.71
CA PHE A 197 -10.19 -22.67 3.88
C PHE A 197 -9.79 -22.50 5.36
N GLY A 198 -10.73 -22.52 6.30
CA GLY A 198 -10.50 -22.16 7.69
C GLY A 198 -10.38 -20.66 7.88
N GLN A 199 -9.96 -20.25 9.08
CA GLN A 199 -9.62 -18.85 9.37
C GLN A 199 -8.21 -18.51 8.87
N MET A 200 -8.03 -17.28 8.42
CA MET A 200 -6.83 -16.79 7.76
C MET A 200 -5.70 -16.57 8.76
N GLY A 201 -4.50 -17.05 8.42
CA GLY A 201 -3.26 -16.70 9.12
C GLY A 201 -2.92 -15.22 9.02
N CYS A 202 -3.29 -14.60 7.90
CA CYS A 202 -3.16 -13.17 7.68
C CYS A 202 -4.33 -12.65 6.84
N THR A 203 -4.88 -11.49 7.19
CA THR A 203 -5.81 -10.74 6.32
C THR A 203 -5.22 -9.37 6.05
N LEU A 204 -5.06 -9.04 4.77
CA LEU A 204 -4.59 -7.75 4.28
C LEU A 204 -5.78 -6.96 3.74
N VAL A 205 -5.95 -5.74 4.23
CA VAL A 205 -6.99 -4.79 3.84
C VAL A 205 -6.32 -3.57 3.23
N ASP A 206 -6.16 -3.55 1.90
CA ASP A 206 -5.79 -2.35 1.15
C ASP A 206 -7.06 -1.56 0.81
N ALA A 207 -7.48 -0.71 1.75
CA ALA A 207 -8.84 -0.18 1.74
C ALA A 207 -9.05 0.89 0.64
N PRO A 208 -10.25 0.95 0.05
CA PRO A 208 -10.66 2.09 -0.78
C PRO A 208 -10.47 3.40 -0.02
N CYS A 209 -9.81 4.38 -0.65
CA CYS A 209 -9.47 5.65 -0.04
C CYS A 209 -9.43 6.78 -1.07
N SER A 210 -9.25 8.01 -0.60
CA SER A 210 -9.14 9.22 -1.42
C SER A 210 -7.98 9.21 -2.42
N SER A 211 -7.03 8.29 -2.26
CA SER A 211 -5.79 8.23 -3.06
C SER A 211 -4.93 9.49 -2.97
N SER A 212 -5.09 10.29 -1.90
CA SER A 212 -4.39 11.56 -1.67
C SER A 212 -2.87 11.42 -1.55
N GLY A 213 -2.34 10.21 -1.33
CA GLY A 213 -0.91 9.93 -1.36
C GLY A 213 -0.31 9.81 -2.77
N THR A 214 -1.14 9.64 -3.79
CA THR A 214 -0.71 9.35 -5.18
C THR A 214 -0.69 10.57 -6.09
N LEU A 215 -0.86 11.79 -5.54
CA LEU A 215 -1.09 13.02 -6.32
C LEU A 215 0.04 13.35 -7.32
N ARG A 216 1.28 12.93 -7.09
CA ARG A 216 2.36 13.12 -8.07
C ARG A 216 2.28 12.19 -9.29
N ARG A 217 1.55 11.08 -9.19
CA ARG A 217 1.24 10.17 -10.31
C ARG A 217 -0.06 10.55 -11.02
N HIS A 218 -1.01 11.06 -10.25
CA HIS A 218 -2.33 11.48 -10.73
C HIS A 218 -2.62 12.93 -10.31
N PRO A 219 -1.94 13.92 -10.91
CA PRO A 219 -2.01 15.32 -10.48
C PRO A 219 -3.39 15.94 -10.56
N GLN A 220 -4.28 15.41 -11.41
CA GLN A 220 -5.68 15.81 -11.51
C GLN A 220 -6.49 15.48 -10.24
N LEU A 221 -6.11 14.43 -9.49
CA LEU A 221 -6.87 13.99 -8.32
C LEU A 221 -6.97 15.07 -7.26
N ARG A 222 -5.96 15.94 -7.11
CA ARG A 222 -5.97 17.01 -6.11
C ARG A 222 -7.17 17.95 -6.26
N TRP A 223 -7.74 18.07 -7.46
CA TRP A 223 -8.91 18.90 -7.76
C TRP A 223 -10.23 18.13 -7.70
N ASN A 224 -10.16 16.81 -7.76
CA ASN A 224 -11.30 15.91 -7.64
C ASN A 224 -11.54 15.45 -6.20
N LEU A 225 -10.57 15.65 -5.31
CA LEU A 225 -10.74 15.39 -3.89
C LEU A 225 -11.94 16.18 -3.36
N ASN A 226 -12.84 15.48 -2.67
CA ASN A 226 -13.95 16.06 -1.96
C ASN A 226 -13.70 15.96 -0.45
N SER A 227 -13.79 17.08 0.26
CA SER A 227 -13.56 17.14 1.70
C SER A 227 -14.50 16.24 2.49
N GLU A 228 -15.79 16.18 2.12
CA GLU A 228 -16.78 15.35 2.82
C GLU A 228 -16.49 13.85 2.61
N GLU A 229 -16.09 13.47 1.40
CA GLU A 229 -15.68 12.09 1.13
C GLU A 229 -14.46 11.70 1.97
N CYS A 230 -13.42 12.56 1.99
CA CYS A 230 -12.17 12.31 2.71
C CYS A 230 -12.35 12.28 4.23
N GLU A 231 -13.20 13.15 4.78
CA GLU A 231 -13.37 13.30 6.23
C GLU A 231 -14.43 12.37 6.82
N LYS A 232 -15.37 11.87 6.02
CA LYS A 232 -16.51 11.10 6.53
C LYS A 232 -16.73 9.78 5.80
N LEU A 233 -16.88 9.82 4.47
CA LEU A 233 -17.35 8.65 3.73
C LEU A 233 -16.28 7.56 3.64
N TYR A 234 -15.05 7.90 3.26
CA TYR A 234 -13.96 6.93 3.23
C TYR A 234 -13.65 6.37 4.63
N PRO A 235 -13.47 7.17 5.70
CA PRO A 235 -13.24 6.63 7.05
C PRO A 235 -14.38 5.74 7.56
N LYS A 236 -15.64 6.06 7.24
CA LYS A 236 -16.77 5.21 7.61
C LYS A 236 -16.69 3.84 6.91
N LEU A 237 -16.52 3.84 5.58
CA LEU A 237 -16.41 2.61 4.79
C LEU A 237 -15.21 1.77 5.22
N GLN A 238 -14.06 2.40 5.46
CA GLN A 238 -12.84 1.73 5.89
C GLN A 238 -13.01 1.03 7.24
N ARG A 239 -13.72 1.65 8.21
CA ARG A 239 -14.05 1.03 9.50
C ARG A 239 -14.98 -0.18 9.33
N GLU A 240 -16.00 -0.08 8.48
CA GLU A 240 -16.90 -1.20 8.17
C GLU A 240 -16.14 -2.38 7.54
N ILE A 241 -15.28 -2.09 6.55
CA ILE A 241 -14.43 -3.10 5.91
C ILE A 241 -13.48 -3.74 6.94
N LEU A 242 -12.80 -2.94 7.76
CA LEU A 242 -11.81 -3.42 8.72
C LEU A 242 -12.45 -4.27 9.83
N ALA A 243 -13.64 -3.87 10.32
CA ALA A 243 -14.43 -4.69 11.23
C ALA A 243 -14.77 -6.06 10.63
N ASN A 244 -15.27 -6.08 9.39
CA ASN A 244 -15.63 -7.33 8.72
C ASN A 244 -14.41 -8.23 8.46
N ALA A 245 -13.30 -7.64 8.02
CA ALA A 245 -12.04 -8.34 7.82
C ALA A 245 -11.46 -8.92 9.13
N SER A 246 -11.75 -8.32 10.28
CA SER A 246 -11.27 -8.83 11.57
C SER A 246 -11.80 -10.25 11.89
N PHE A 247 -12.99 -10.59 11.41
CA PHE A 247 -13.60 -11.90 11.65
C PHE A 247 -12.94 -13.03 10.85
N THR A 248 -12.20 -12.72 9.79
CA THR A 248 -11.54 -13.74 8.97
C THR A 248 -10.21 -14.20 9.57
N VAL A 249 -9.61 -13.44 10.49
CA VAL A 249 -8.27 -13.69 11.03
C VAL A 249 -8.33 -14.74 12.12
N LYS A 250 -7.52 -15.80 12.08
CA LYS A 250 -7.49 -16.84 13.13
C LYS A 250 -6.85 -16.33 14.43
N PRO A 251 -7.05 -16.98 15.60
CA PRO A 251 -6.25 -16.71 16.80
C PRO A 251 -4.75 -16.77 16.52
N ASN A 252 -3.98 -15.81 17.01
CA ASN A 252 -2.57 -15.56 16.67
C ASN A 252 -2.29 -15.13 15.21
N GLY A 253 -3.32 -14.95 14.38
CA GLY A 253 -3.20 -14.42 13.03
C GLY A 253 -2.99 -12.90 13.00
N THR A 254 -2.64 -12.39 11.82
CA THR A 254 -2.34 -10.97 11.62
C THR A 254 -3.46 -10.28 10.82
N LEU A 255 -3.83 -9.07 11.22
CA LEU A 255 -4.62 -8.14 10.43
C LEU A 255 -3.72 -6.98 10.00
N VAL A 256 -3.68 -6.69 8.70
CA VAL A 256 -2.98 -5.52 8.16
C VAL A 256 -3.97 -4.61 7.47
N TYR A 257 -3.99 -3.35 7.86
CA TYR A 257 -4.73 -2.29 7.21
C TYR A 257 -3.76 -1.37 6.47
N ALA A 258 -4.12 -0.97 5.26
CA ALA A 258 -3.34 -0.02 4.49
C ALA A 258 -4.22 0.85 3.61
N THR A 259 -3.71 2.04 3.29
CA THR A 259 -4.29 2.94 2.30
C THR A 259 -3.18 3.60 1.48
N CYS A 260 -3.54 4.16 0.32
CA CYS A 260 -2.70 5.13 -0.41
C CYS A 260 -3.13 6.58 -0.15
N SER A 261 -3.63 6.86 1.06
CA SER A 261 -3.97 8.19 1.55
C SER A 261 -2.89 8.72 2.50
N ILE A 262 -2.77 10.05 2.57
CA ILE A 262 -1.96 10.78 3.55
C ILE A 262 -2.82 11.57 4.55
N PHE A 263 -4.14 11.41 4.51
CA PHE A 263 -5.06 12.05 5.44
C PHE A 263 -5.27 11.21 6.69
N ARG A 264 -5.21 11.87 7.85
CA ARG A 264 -5.25 11.24 9.18
C ARG A 264 -6.57 10.52 9.43
N GLU A 265 -7.65 11.11 8.92
CA GLU A 265 -9.02 10.61 9.03
C GLU A 265 -9.17 9.22 8.43
N GLU A 266 -8.43 8.95 7.34
CA GLU A 266 -8.41 7.66 6.64
C GLU A 266 -7.31 6.72 7.17
N ASN A 267 -6.52 7.15 8.15
CA ASN A 267 -5.29 6.46 8.55
C ASN A 267 -5.27 6.25 10.07
N GLU A 268 -4.57 7.13 10.80
CA GLU A 268 -4.40 7.01 12.24
C GLU A 268 -5.74 7.03 12.98
N GLU A 269 -6.76 7.76 12.51
CA GLU A 269 -8.07 7.76 13.16
C GLU A 269 -8.83 6.44 12.99
N VAL A 270 -8.71 5.78 11.82
CA VAL A 270 -9.27 4.43 11.59
C VAL A 270 -8.52 3.41 12.45
N ALA A 271 -7.19 3.47 12.48
CA ALA A 271 -6.37 2.58 13.31
C ALA A 271 -6.68 2.74 14.80
N ASN A 272 -6.70 3.97 15.31
CA ASN A 272 -7.04 4.26 16.71
C ASN A 272 -8.48 3.87 17.05
N TRP A 273 -9.41 3.98 16.10
CA TRP A 273 -10.77 3.45 16.28
C TRP A 273 -10.73 1.93 16.44
N PHE A 274 -9.98 1.21 15.60
CA PHE A 274 -9.86 -0.23 15.70
C PHE A 274 -9.24 -0.67 17.03
N ASP A 275 -8.20 0.02 17.48
CA ASP A 275 -7.58 -0.23 18.80
C ASP A 275 -8.60 -0.16 19.95
N ARG A 276 -9.53 0.80 19.89
CA ARG A 276 -10.55 0.97 20.93
C ARG A 276 -11.67 -0.06 20.83
N GLU A 277 -12.20 -0.30 19.63
CA GLU A 277 -13.37 -1.16 19.43
C GLU A 277 -13.03 -2.67 19.46
N PHE A 278 -11.80 -3.03 19.08
CA PHE A 278 -11.36 -4.43 18.95
C PHE A 278 -10.16 -4.77 19.84
N GLY A 279 -9.76 -3.87 20.76
CA GLY A 279 -8.62 -4.07 21.67
C GLY A 279 -8.80 -5.22 22.67
N ASP A 280 -10.02 -5.73 22.84
CA ASP A 280 -10.29 -6.97 23.58
C ASP A 280 -9.78 -8.21 22.82
N LYS A 281 -9.79 -8.18 21.48
CA LYS A 281 -9.48 -9.30 20.58
C LYS A 281 -8.16 -9.15 19.82
N PHE A 282 -7.65 -7.94 19.67
CA PHE A 282 -6.48 -7.62 18.87
C PHE A 282 -5.49 -6.77 19.64
N ASP A 283 -4.21 -7.11 19.53
CA ASP A 283 -3.11 -6.31 20.07
C ASP A 283 -2.39 -5.56 18.94
N PRO A 284 -2.03 -4.28 19.14
CA PRO A 284 -1.06 -3.57 18.30
C PRO A 284 0.19 -4.41 18.03
N TRP A 285 0.55 -4.59 16.76
CA TRP A 285 1.65 -5.48 16.35
C TRP A 285 2.56 -4.82 15.32
N PRO A 286 3.61 -4.07 15.75
CA PRO A 286 4.51 -3.36 14.84
C PRO A 286 5.23 -4.27 13.85
N HIS A 287 5.43 -3.81 12.61
CA HIS A 287 6.21 -4.52 11.57
C HIS A 287 7.71 -4.26 11.66
N SER A 288 8.52 -5.15 11.09
CA SER A 288 9.98 -5.09 11.09
C SER A 288 10.58 -4.25 9.96
N LEU A 289 9.76 -3.54 9.16
CA LEU A 289 10.27 -2.68 8.09
C LEU A 289 11.19 -1.60 8.68
N GLN A 290 12.42 -1.54 8.16
CA GLN A 290 13.40 -0.54 8.56
C GLN A 290 13.24 0.72 7.71
N LEU A 291 12.53 1.71 8.26
CA LEU A 291 12.27 2.98 7.58
C LEU A 291 13.18 4.05 8.17
N GLN A 292 14.21 4.44 7.41
CA GLN A 292 15.01 5.62 7.77
C GLN A 292 14.26 6.88 7.33
N SER A 293 13.71 7.68 8.25
CA SER A 293 13.13 8.97 7.85
C SER A 293 14.23 9.98 7.55
N ASN A 294 14.06 10.79 6.50
CA ASN A 294 14.92 11.96 6.28
C ASN A 294 14.59 13.12 7.24
N SER A 295 13.58 12.96 8.10
CA SER A 295 13.12 13.96 9.06
C SER A 295 13.03 13.37 10.47
N ALA A 296 13.69 14.04 11.42
CA ALA A 296 13.74 13.65 12.83
C ALA A 296 12.43 13.96 13.61
N HIS A 297 11.29 14.15 12.93
CA HIS A 297 10.11 14.81 13.50
C HIS A 297 8.85 13.93 13.64
N HIS A 298 8.88 12.66 13.24
CA HIS A 298 7.77 11.73 13.55
C HIS A 298 7.71 11.31 15.03
N ALA A 299 8.59 11.85 15.88
CA ALA A 299 8.65 11.57 17.31
C ALA A 299 7.83 12.53 18.20
N SER A 300 7.08 13.48 17.63
CA SER A 300 6.24 14.38 18.44
C SER A 300 4.75 14.11 18.22
N CYS A 301 4.29 12.95 18.68
CA CYS A 301 2.98 12.88 19.33
C CYS A 301 3.30 12.59 20.80
N ASP A 302 3.27 13.63 21.62
CA ASP A 302 3.49 13.55 23.07
C ASP A 302 2.48 12.58 23.70
N SER A 303 2.93 11.36 23.99
CA SER A 303 2.73 10.76 25.30
C SER A 303 3.82 9.72 25.54
N MET A 304 4.38 9.75 26.75
CA MET A 304 5.40 8.86 27.24
C MET A 304 4.95 7.40 27.24
N THR A 305 5.10 6.71 26.11
CA THR A 305 5.33 5.26 26.04
C THR A 305 6.18 4.98 24.81
N SER A 306 7.42 4.55 25.05
CA SER A 306 8.35 3.99 24.07
C SER A 306 7.82 2.65 23.54
N THR A 307 6.71 2.67 22.84
CA THR A 307 6.24 1.59 21.98
C THR A 307 6.37 2.11 20.56
N ALA A 308 7.19 1.46 19.73
CA ALA A 308 7.14 1.71 18.29
C ALA A 308 5.68 1.62 17.85
N SER A 309 5.15 2.69 17.26
CA SER A 309 3.75 2.69 16.80
C SER A 309 3.52 1.47 15.92
N HIS A 310 2.40 0.77 16.11
CA HIS A 310 2.04 -0.38 15.27
C HIS A 310 1.59 0.03 13.87
N PHE A 311 1.65 1.33 13.58
CA PHE A 311 1.40 1.90 12.27
C PHE A 311 2.54 2.81 11.80
N THR A 312 2.58 2.98 10.49
CA THR A 312 3.61 3.69 9.74
C THR A 312 2.97 4.54 8.64
N THR A 313 3.42 5.79 8.54
CA THR A 313 3.04 6.70 7.44
C THR A 313 4.23 6.91 6.51
N LEU A 314 4.10 6.44 5.27
CA LEU A 314 5.04 6.71 4.18
C LEU A 314 4.63 8.01 3.50
N THR A 315 5.58 8.92 3.35
CA THR A 315 5.40 10.20 2.63
C THR A 315 6.45 10.36 1.54
N PRO A 316 6.12 11.04 0.43
CA PRO A 316 7.08 11.22 -0.66
C PRO A 316 8.33 12.02 -0.32
N HIS A 317 8.24 12.95 0.64
CA HIS A 317 9.37 13.79 1.01
C HIS A 317 10.32 13.10 2.00
N ASP A 318 9.85 12.15 2.81
CA ASP A 318 10.68 11.42 3.76
C ASP A 318 11.25 10.12 3.17
N HIS A 319 10.46 9.42 2.35
CA HIS A 319 10.75 8.04 1.94
C HIS A 319 10.98 7.87 0.42
N GLY A 320 10.66 8.88 -0.40
CA GLY A 320 10.76 8.79 -1.85
C GLY A 320 9.66 7.97 -2.55
N THR A 321 8.83 7.25 -1.79
CA THR A 321 7.64 6.52 -2.24
C THR A 321 6.47 7.47 -2.52
N ASP A 322 5.34 6.96 -3.01
CA ASP A 322 4.09 7.72 -2.86
C ASP A 322 3.65 7.74 -1.38
N GLY A 323 2.57 8.47 -1.09
CA GLY A 323 1.96 8.47 0.23
C GLY A 323 1.19 7.18 0.52
N PHE A 324 1.53 6.50 1.61
CA PHE A 324 0.84 5.30 2.07
C PHE A 324 0.75 5.26 3.59
N PHE A 325 -0.18 4.47 4.10
CA PHE A 325 -0.29 4.15 5.52
C PHE A 325 -0.38 2.65 5.69
N ILE A 326 0.19 2.15 6.79
CA ILE A 326 0.15 0.74 7.18
C ILE A 326 -0.12 0.69 8.67
N ALA A 327 -1.09 -0.09 9.11
CA ALA A 327 -1.32 -0.44 10.51
C ALA A 327 -1.46 -1.97 10.64
N ARG A 328 -0.93 -2.54 11.72
CA ARG A 328 -0.90 -3.99 11.90
C ARG A 328 -1.26 -4.42 13.31
N TRP A 329 -2.10 -5.44 13.39
CA TRP A 329 -2.54 -6.05 14.64
C TRP A 329 -2.37 -7.56 14.61
N ARG A 330 -2.28 -8.15 15.80
CA ARG A 330 -2.29 -9.60 16.01
C ARG A 330 -3.55 -9.98 16.78
N ARG A 331 -4.32 -10.95 16.28
CA ARG A 331 -5.47 -11.50 17.00
C ARG A 331 -4.95 -12.28 18.21
N LYS A 332 -5.54 -12.06 19.38
CA LYS A 332 -5.19 -12.78 20.61
C LYS A 332 -5.46 -14.27 20.47
N ALA A 333 -4.66 -15.07 21.17
CA ALA A 333 -4.97 -16.47 21.42
C ALA A 333 -6.20 -16.47 22.33
N GLY A 334 -7.36 -16.89 21.82
CA GLY A 334 -8.61 -16.90 22.59
C GLY A 334 -8.58 -17.82 23.80
#